data_AF-A0A1M7CR48-F1
#
_entry.id   AF-A0A1M7CR48-F1
#
_cell.length_a   1.000
_cell.length_b   1.000
_cell.length_c   1.000
_cell.angle_alpha   90.00
_cell.angle_beta   90.00
_cell.angle_gamma   90.00
#
_symmetry.space_group_name_H-M   'P 1'
#
loop_
_entity.id
_entity.type
_entity.pdbx_description
1 polymer ?
#
loop_
_entity_poly.entity_id
_entity_poly.type
_entity_poly.pdbx_seq_one_letter_code
_entity_poly.pdbx_strand_id
1 'polypeptide(L)'
;MSRIFLLSLGLLTMLNASCSQAQSDTAKESNDAPKSEKKKGKKGKKDKSNSGPVAALESVGELQGGIPESSGLAHGGRAGTFYTHGDAGTKPILYLINEKGEKLGERELPVSNVDWESLADDGQGTVFVTDAGNNNNSRRDLTIYRVNPQQPDKVGKISFRYPDQSAFPPPKEERNFDCEASLWHAGKVYLFTKDRANQSTSKVYTVPDQPGSHTAELLTKLSISGEVTGADLSPDGRHLALLGREQLFLLEGTDLSSALQATPKSISLKGAGQTEGVLFLDNGTLLISTEQGALYRYKL
;
A
#
# COMPACT_ATOMS: atom_id res chain seq x y z
N MET A 1 29.72 34.11 53.20
CA MET A 1 29.98 32.68 52.97
C MET A 1 29.94 32.42 51.47
N SER A 2 31.09 32.18 50.83
CA SER A 2 31.15 31.95 49.39
C SER A 2 30.62 30.56 49.03
N ARG A 3 29.90 30.44 47.92
CA ARG A 3 29.58 29.14 47.30
C ARG A 3 30.17 29.10 45.90
N ILE A 4 30.77 27.96 45.58
CA ILE A 4 31.66 27.73 44.43
C ILE A 4 30.82 27.30 43.22
N PHE A 5 31.16 27.82 42.04
CA PHE A 5 30.67 27.35 40.75
C PHE A 5 31.33 26.02 40.38
N LEU A 6 30.55 25.09 39.82
CA LEU A 6 31.03 23.90 39.13
C LEU A 6 30.30 23.78 37.79
N LEU A 7 31.02 24.06 36.69
CA LEU A 7 30.56 23.76 35.33
C LEU A 7 30.83 22.29 35.02
N SER A 8 29.81 21.56 34.58
CA SER A 8 29.96 20.24 33.96
C SER A 8 29.84 20.36 32.44
N LEU A 9 30.94 20.13 31.73
CA LEU A 9 31.01 20.19 30.27
C LEU A 9 30.59 18.84 29.67
N GLY A 10 29.41 18.78 29.05
CA GLY A 10 28.92 17.58 28.34
C GLY A 10 29.50 17.48 26.94
N LEU A 11 30.23 16.40 26.66
CA LEU A 11 30.90 16.17 25.38
C LEU A 11 29.93 15.56 24.34
N LEU A 12 29.79 16.19 23.18
CA LEU A 12 28.89 15.75 22.11
C LEU A 12 29.64 14.86 21.10
N THR A 13 29.30 13.57 21.02
CA THR A 13 29.91 12.63 20.07
C THR A 13 29.02 12.40 18.84
N MET A 14 29.41 12.98 17.70
CA MET A 14 28.80 12.70 16.40
C MET A 14 29.43 11.45 15.78
N LEU A 15 28.61 10.46 15.40
CA LEU A 15 29.05 9.27 14.65
C LEU A 15 28.75 9.45 13.16
N ASN A 16 29.78 9.71 12.35
CA ASN A 16 29.70 9.61 10.90
C ASN A 16 30.05 8.16 10.47
N ALA A 17 29.12 7.48 9.80
CA ALA A 17 29.39 6.21 9.12
C ALA A 17 29.57 6.47 7.62
N SER A 18 30.82 6.41 7.14
CA SER A 18 31.13 6.59 5.71
C SER A 18 30.82 5.33 4.90
N CYS A 19 30.19 5.51 3.74
CA CYS A 19 30.16 4.48 2.69
C CYS A 19 31.58 4.16 2.21
N SER A 20 31.86 2.88 1.94
CA SER A 20 33.08 2.45 1.25
C SER A 20 32.71 1.58 0.05
N GLN A 21 33.06 2.04 -1.15
CA GLN A 21 33.14 1.21 -2.34
C GLN A 21 34.58 0.69 -2.46
N ALA A 22 34.74 -0.61 -2.69
CA ALA A 22 36.03 -1.19 -3.06
C ALA A 22 36.04 -1.50 -4.56
N GLN A 23 36.96 -0.88 -5.30
CA GLN A 23 37.26 -1.26 -6.68
C GLN A 23 38.31 -2.38 -6.74
N SER A 24 38.31 -3.02 -7.91
CA SER A 24 39.26 -4.02 -8.41
C SER A 24 40.74 -3.75 -8.13
N ASP A 25 41.54 -4.83 -8.11
CA ASP A 25 42.69 -4.88 -9.03
C ASP A 25 43.06 -6.29 -9.54
N THR A 26 43.90 -6.33 -10.58
CA THR A 26 44.06 -7.45 -11.54
C THR A 26 45.42 -8.16 -11.50
N ALA A 27 45.51 -9.38 -12.09
CA ALA A 27 46.54 -9.83 -13.07
C ALA A 27 46.57 -11.38 -13.26
N LYS A 28 46.32 -11.93 -14.46
CA LYS A 28 47.28 -12.43 -15.50
C LYS A 28 47.79 -13.87 -15.26
N GLU A 29 48.22 -14.70 -16.22
CA GLU A 29 48.32 -14.72 -17.72
C GLU A 29 48.45 -16.22 -18.16
N SER A 30 48.45 -16.71 -19.42
CA SER A 30 48.34 -16.16 -20.80
C SER A 30 47.96 -17.28 -21.82
N ASN A 31 47.49 -16.91 -23.01
CA ASN A 31 47.54 -17.65 -24.31
C ASN A 31 46.73 -18.98 -24.43
N ASP A 32 46.24 -19.43 -25.60
CA ASP A 32 46.68 -19.19 -26.99
C ASP A 32 45.50 -19.30 -28.02
N ALA A 33 45.73 -18.97 -29.30
CA ALA A 33 44.72 -19.07 -30.38
C ALA A 33 45.23 -19.84 -31.61
N PRO A 34 44.35 -20.45 -32.44
CA PRO A 34 44.13 -19.85 -33.76
C PRO A 34 42.69 -19.95 -34.32
N LYS A 35 42.46 -19.25 -35.45
CA LYS A 35 41.16 -19.03 -36.12
C LYS A 35 40.74 -20.20 -37.04
N SER A 36 39.43 -20.44 -37.16
CA SER A 36 38.80 -20.72 -38.46
C SER A 36 37.29 -20.40 -38.54
N GLU A 37 36.95 -19.65 -39.59
CA GLU A 37 35.72 -19.62 -40.39
C GLU A 37 34.31 -19.30 -39.83
N LYS A 38 33.47 -18.78 -40.75
CA LYS A 38 32.15 -18.17 -40.52
C LYS A 38 31.01 -19.17 -40.72
N LYS A 39 29.94 -19.04 -39.93
CA LYS A 39 28.57 -19.18 -40.46
C LYS A 39 27.56 -18.30 -39.71
N LYS A 40 26.50 -17.90 -40.41
CA LYS A 40 25.54 -16.84 -40.02
C LYS A 40 24.56 -17.34 -38.94
N GLY A 41 24.33 -16.51 -37.91
CA GLY A 41 23.19 -16.61 -36.98
C GLY A 41 22.44 -15.27 -36.93
N LYS A 42 21.10 -15.30 -36.88
CA LYS A 42 20.24 -14.10 -36.99
C LYS A 42 20.50 -13.10 -35.84
N LYS A 43 20.50 -11.80 -36.15
CA LYS A 43 20.28 -10.74 -35.15
C LYS A 43 18.92 -10.95 -34.49
N GLY A 44 18.90 -11.25 -33.20
CA GLY A 44 17.71 -11.11 -32.38
C GLY A 44 17.22 -9.67 -32.43
N LYS A 45 15.93 -9.49 -32.75
CA LYS A 45 15.30 -8.18 -32.79
C LYS A 45 15.22 -7.67 -31.35
N LYS A 46 15.81 -6.50 -31.04
CA LYS A 46 15.48 -5.79 -29.79
C LYS A 46 14.02 -5.39 -29.91
N ASP A 47 13.14 -6.06 -29.17
CA ASP A 47 11.77 -5.60 -29.03
C ASP A 47 11.79 -4.28 -28.28
N LYS A 48 11.47 -3.21 -29.01
CA LYS A 48 11.17 -1.91 -28.39
C LYS A 48 9.90 -2.11 -27.59
N SER A 49 10.00 -2.01 -26.27
CA SER A 49 8.84 -1.99 -25.38
C SER A 49 7.86 -0.91 -25.85
N ASN A 50 6.67 -1.33 -26.27
CA ASN A 50 5.65 -0.42 -26.73
C ASN A 50 5.02 0.27 -25.50
N SER A 51 5.49 1.46 -25.16
CA SER A 51 4.96 2.31 -24.08
C SER A 51 3.71 3.07 -24.56
N GLY A 52 2.75 2.34 -25.14
CA GLY A 52 1.44 2.88 -25.45
C GLY A 52 0.60 2.98 -24.18
N PRO A 53 -0.36 3.92 -24.10
CA PRO A 53 -1.28 3.98 -22.98
C PRO A 53 -2.07 2.67 -22.85
N VAL A 54 -2.26 2.21 -21.61
CA VAL A 54 -3.24 1.17 -21.29
C VAL A 54 -4.61 1.77 -21.62
N ALA A 55 -5.32 1.20 -22.61
CA ALA A 55 -6.43 1.90 -23.28
C ALA A 55 -7.62 2.30 -22.38
N ALA A 56 -7.71 1.73 -21.17
CA ALA A 56 -8.73 2.02 -20.18
C ALA A 56 -8.24 2.87 -18.98
N LEU A 57 -6.95 3.21 -18.92
CA LEU A 57 -6.34 4.01 -17.84
C LEU A 57 -6.15 5.46 -18.30
N GLU A 58 -6.91 6.37 -17.69
CA GLU A 58 -6.92 7.81 -17.96
C GLU A 58 -6.27 8.55 -16.80
N SER A 59 -5.27 9.41 -17.03
CA SER A 59 -4.77 10.30 -15.96
C SER A 59 -5.75 11.47 -15.78
N VAL A 60 -6.19 11.70 -14.54
CA VAL A 60 -7.23 12.69 -14.20
C VAL A 60 -6.73 13.86 -13.35
N GLY A 61 -5.56 13.72 -12.72
CA GLY A 61 -4.95 14.79 -11.93
C GLY A 61 -3.69 14.37 -11.18
N GLU A 62 -3.24 15.25 -10.30
CA GLU A 62 -2.14 15.02 -9.36
C GLU A 62 -2.42 15.76 -8.03
N LEU A 63 -1.96 15.22 -6.91
CA LEU A 63 -2.17 15.81 -5.59
C LEU A 63 -1.51 17.18 -5.48
N GLN A 64 -2.26 18.15 -4.96
CA GLN A 64 -1.85 19.55 -4.87
C GLN A 64 -1.96 20.06 -3.43
N GLY A 65 -1.34 21.23 -3.18
CA GLY A 65 -1.44 21.90 -1.89
C GLY A 65 -0.61 21.28 -0.76
N GLY A 66 0.47 20.56 -1.09
CA GLY A 66 1.42 20.05 -0.10
C GLY A 66 0.97 18.79 0.65
N ILE A 67 0.09 17.98 0.04
CA ILE A 67 -0.11 16.59 0.44
C ILE A 67 1.18 15.83 0.08
N PRO A 68 1.79 15.06 1.00
CA PRO A 68 3.10 14.43 0.74
C PRO A 68 3.04 13.32 -0.30
N GLU A 69 2.02 12.47 -0.23
CA GLU A 69 1.81 11.24 -1.00
C GLU A 69 0.36 10.73 -0.83
N SER A 70 0.03 9.57 -1.42
CA SER A 70 -1.25 8.87 -1.19
C SER A 70 -1.06 7.36 -1.15
N SER A 71 -1.24 6.76 0.04
CA SER A 71 -1.26 5.30 0.21
C SER A 71 -2.68 4.72 0.12
N GLY A 72 -3.71 5.47 0.52
CA GLY A 72 -5.11 5.00 0.54
C GLY A 72 -6.12 6.01 0.00
N LEU A 73 -7.31 5.52 -0.41
CA LEU A 73 -8.45 6.31 -0.88
C LEU A 73 -9.76 5.88 -0.18
N ALA A 74 -10.63 6.84 0.11
CA ALA A 74 -12.00 6.60 0.60
C ALA A 74 -12.95 7.73 0.16
N HIS A 75 -14.27 7.52 0.24
CA HIS A 75 -15.24 8.55 -0.16
C HIS A 75 -15.24 9.77 0.77
N GLY A 76 -15.18 10.97 0.18
CA GLY A 76 -15.15 12.26 0.89
C GLY A 76 -16.48 12.69 1.53
N GLY A 77 -17.53 11.88 1.42
CA GLY A 77 -18.90 12.20 1.85
C GLY A 77 -19.66 13.16 0.94
N ARG A 78 -19.06 13.59 -0.18
CA ARG A 78 -19.71 14.30 -1.30
C ARG A 78 -19.22 13.70 -2.62
N ALA A 79 -20.09 13.66 -3.63
CA ALA A 79 -19.73 13.17 -4.96
C ALA A 79 -18.54 13.94 -5.55
N GLY A 80 -17.58 13.22 -6.13
CA GLY A 80 -16.34 13.80 -6.68
C GLY A 80 -15.33 14.31 -5.64
N THR A 81 -15.49 13.93 -4.36
CA THR A 81 -14.51 14.21 -3.30
C THR A 81 -14.07 12.93 -2.61
N PHE A 82 -12.80 12.88 -2.19
CA PHE A 82 -12.13 11.69 -1.67
C PHE A 82 -11.24 12.05 -0.48
N TYR A 83 -11.07 11.13 0.46
CA TYR A 83 -10.02 11.20 1.47
C TYR A 83 -8.79 10.44 1.00
N THR A 84 -7.61 10.96 1.35
CA THR A 84 -6.30 10.28 1.27
C THR A 84 -5.48 10.61 2.53
N HIS A 85 -4.40 9.88 2.77
CA HIS A 85 -3.38 10.17 3.79
C HIS A 85 -1.98 9.95 3.20
N GLY A 86 -0.97 10.46 3.90
CA GLY A 86 0.42 10.06 3.66
C GLY A 86 0.82 8.81 4.43
N ASP A 87 2.01 8.32 4.14
CA ASP A 87 2.58 7.07 4.64
C ASP A 87 3.19 7.26 6.06
N ALA A 88 3.91 6.24 6.55
CA ALA A 88 4.66 6.18 7.78
C ALA A 88 5.37 7.48 8.18
N GLY A 89 5.18 7.91 9.43
CA GLY A 89 5.85 9.08 9.99
C GLY A 89 5.39 10.44 9.46
N THR A 90 4.42 10.49 8.53
CA THR A 90 3.69 11.72 8.22
C THR A 90 2.73 12.10 9.35
N LYS A 91 2.13 13.29 9.28
CA LYS A 91 1.09 13.70 10.25
C LYS A 91 -0.16 12.82 10.09
N PRO A 92 -0.89 12.49 11.17
CA PRO A 92 -2.12 11.69 11.13
C PRO A 92 -3.30 12.50 10.57
N ILE A 93 -3.23 12.89 9.30
CA ILE A 93 -4.19 13.78 8.62
C ILE A 93 -4.88 13.02 7.49
N LEU A 94 -6.22 13.05 7.50
CA LEU A 94 -7.02 12.76 6.31
C LEU A 94 -7.14 14.04 5.47
N TYR A 95 -6.57 14.03 4.28
CA TYR A 95 -6.66 15.10 3.30
C TYR A 95 -7.89 14.88 2.43
N LEU A 96 -8.82 15.84 2.41
CA LEU A 96 -9.95 15.84 1.49
C LEU A 96 -9.51 16.46 0.16
N ILE A 97 -9.65 15.72 -0.94
CA ILE A 97 -9.33 16.15 -2.30
C ILE A 97 -10.54 16.06 -3.22
N ASN A 98 -10.48 16.67 -4.40
CA ASN A 98 -11.32 16.29 -5.54
C ASN A 98 -10.56 15.36 -6.51
N GLU A 99 -11.24 14.92 -7.57
CA GLU A 99 -10.68 14.00 -8.58
C GLU A 99 -9.45 14.55 -9.33
N LYS A 100 -9.23 15.88 -9.34
CA LYS A 100 -8.03 16.50 -9.92
C LYS A 100 -6.85 16.56 -8.95
N GLY A 101 -7.03 16.11 -7.70
CA GLY A 101 -6.06 16.19 -6.62
C GLY A 101 -5.99 17.55 -5.92
N GLU A 102 -6.92 18.46 -6.20
CA GLU A 102 -6.99 19.76 -5.51
C GLU A 102 -7.41 19.54 -4.05
N LYS A 103 -6.58 19.97 -3.09
CA LYS A 103 -6.86 19.86 -1.66
C LYS A 103 -8.01 20.80 -1.24
N LEU A 104 -9.10 20.21 -0.79
CA LEU A 104 -10.32 20.88 -0.31
C LEU A 104 -10.34 21.08 1.21
N GLY A 105 -9.53 20.32 1.96
CA GLY A 105 -9.44 20.46 3.41
C GLY A 105 -8.64 19.34 4.08
N GLU A 106 -8.52 19.41 5.40
CA GLU A 106 -7.74 18.49 6.23
C GLU A 106 -8.55 18.09 7.47
N ARG A 107 -8.26 16.90 8.01
CA ARG A 107 -8.76 16.39 9.29
C ARG A 107 -7.61 15.70 10.02
N GLU A 108 -6.96 16.42 10.92
CA GLU A 108 -5.96 15.84 11.83
C GLU A 108 -6.69 14.99 12.89
N LEU A 109 -6.20 13.76 13.12
CA LEU A 109 -6.77 12.81 14.06
C LEU A 109 -5.93 12.78 15.35
N PRO A 110 -6.54 12.67 16.55
CA PRO A 110 -5.83 12.62 17.84
C PRO A 110 -5.21 11.25 18.13
N VAL A 111 -4.41 10.74 17.19
CA VAL A 111 -3.69 9.46 17.26
C VAL A 111 -2.26 9.65 16.74
N SER A 112 -1.50 8.56 16.60
CA SER A 112 -0.22 8.56 15.89
C SER A 112 -0.39 7.81 14.57
N ASN A 113 0.32 8.28 13.54
CA ASN A 113 0.61 7.48 12.36
C ASN A 113 1.92 6.73 12.64
N VAL A 114 1.83 5.42 12.89
CA VAL A 114 3.01 4.56 12.99
C VAL A 114 3.37 4.02 11.60
N ASP A 115 2.41 3.40 10.93
CA ASP A 115 2.54 2.83 9.57
C ASP A 115 1.10 2.79 8.95
N TRP A 116 0.58 3.94 8.53
CA TRP A 116 -0.74 4.10 7.89
C TRP A 116 -0.68 3.76 6.40
N GLU A 117 -1.37 2.70 5.99
CA GLU A 117 -1.25 2.15 4.64
C GLU A 117 -2.52 2.30 3.81
N SER A 118 -3.71 2.17 4.42
CA SER A 118 -4.95 2.00 3.68
C SER A 118 -6.15 2.68 4.34
N LEU A 119 -7.11 3.09 3.50
CA LEU A 119 -8.43 3.57 3.91
C LEU A 119 -9.52 2.61 3.43
N ALA A 120 -10.64 2.58 4.17
CA ALA A 120 -11.92 2.06 3.71
C ALA A 120 -13.06 2.94 4.26
N ASP A 121 -14.25 2.86 3.68
CA ASP A 121 -15.45 3.55 4.22
C ASP A 121 -16.71 2.65 4.22
N ASP A 122 -17.67 2.97 5.09
CA ASP A 122 -18.93 2.21 5.26
C ASP A 122 -20.08 2.68 4.35
N GLY A 123 -19.82 3.60 3.41
CA GLY A 123 -20.84 4.29 2.62
C GLY A 123 -21.79 5.19 3.44
N GLN A 124 -21.62 5.27 4.76
CA GLN A 124 -22.47 6.00 5.72
C GLN A 124 -21.71 7.12 6.44
N GLY A 125 -20.43 7.31 6.12
CA GLY A 125 -19.58 8.40 6.61
C GLY A 125 -18.63 8.04 7.74
N THR A 126 -18.49 6.74 8.07
CA THR A 126 -17.33 6.24 8.83
C THR A 126 -16.21 5.93 7.86
N VAL A 127 -15.00 6.41 8.15
CA VAL A 127 -13.75 5.99 7.51
C VAL A 127 -12.97 5.12 8.49
N PHE A 128 -12.33 4.09 7.96
CA PHE A 128 -11.42 3.19 8.65
C PHE A 128 -10.01 3.47 8.14
N VAL A 129 -9.09 3.82 9.02
CA VAL A 129 -7.68 4.09 8.69
C VAL A 129 -6.83 2.95 9.25
N THR A 130 -6.16 2.22 8.37
CA THR A 130 -5.42 1.00 8.72
C THR A 130 -3.96 1.35 9.06
N ASP A 131 -3.65 1.43 10.35
CA ASP A 131 -2.30 1.56 10.92
C ASP A 131 -1.75 0.16 11.20
N ALA A 132 -1.37 -0.52 10.12
CA ALA A 132 -0.94 -1.91 10.15
C ALA A 132 0.14 -2.27 9.11
N GLY A 133 0.75 -1.26 8.48
CA GLY A 133 2.04 -1.41 7.81
C GLY A 133 3.05 -2.04 8.77
N ASN A 134 3.81 -2.99 8.24
CA ASN A 134 4.62 -3.92 9.01
C ASN A 134 5.67 -4.60 8.11
N ASN A 135 6.41 -3.80 7.34
CA ASN A 135 7.52 -4.20 6.46
C ASN A 135 8.42 -5.32 7.01
N ASN A 136 8.75 -5.26 8.31
CA ASN A 136 9.61 -6.24 8.98
C ASN A 136 8.86 -7.48 9.52
N ASN A 137 7.52 -7.46 9.53
CA ASN A 137 6.61 -8.46 10.08
C ASN A 137 6.80 -8.65 11.61
N SER A 138 7.17 -7.59 12.32
CA SER A 138 7.54 -7.59 13.74
C SER A 138 6.62 -6.76 14.65
N ARG A 139 5.72 -5.93 14.12
CA ARG A 139 4.75 -5.15 14.90
C ARG A 139 3.75 -6.04 15.63
N ARG A 140 3.26 -5.55 16.77
CA ARG A 140 2.32 -6.25 17.69
C ARG A 140 1.12 -5.37 18.09
N ASP A 141 1.05 -4.19 17.49
CA ASP A 141 0.23 -3.03 17.85
C ASP A 141 -0.72 -2.61 16.71
N LEU A 142 -0.88 -3.49 15.70
CA LEU A 142 -1.70 -3.29 14.50
C LEU A 142 -3.11 -2.81 14.89
N THR A 143 -3.53 -1.68 14.32
CA THR A 143 -4.76 -1.00 14.72
C THR A 143 -5.46 -0.40 13.52
N ILE A 144 -6.79 -0.52 13.48
CA ILE A 144 -7.63 0.24 12.55
C ILE A 144 -8.32 1.35 13.36
N TYR A 145 -8.17 2.60 12.91
CA TYR A 145 -8.83 3.75 13.48
C TYR A 145 -10.19 3.95 12.82
N ARG A 146 -11.27 3.80 13.59
CA ARG A 146 -12.65 4.04 13.16
C ARG A 146 -13.03 5.49 13.47
N VAL A 147 -13.24 6.31 12.45
CA VAL A 147 -13.50 7.75 12.62
C VAL A 147 -14.63 8.23 11.72
N ASN A 148 -15.44 9.19 12.19
CA ASN A 148 -16.27 10.00 11.29
C ASN A 148 -15.50 11.30 11.00
N PRO A 149 -15.10 11.61 9.76
CA PRO A 149 -14.30 12.81 9.44
C PRO A 149 -14.97 14.16 9.75
N GLN A 150 -16.27 14.20 10.07
CA GLN A 150 -16.94 15.40 10.59
C GLN A 150 -16.84 15.55 12.12
N GLN A 151 -16.32 14.54 12.82
CA GLN A 151 -16.04 14.52 14.25
C GLN A 151 -14.64 13.90 14.48
N PRO A 152 -13.56 14.48 13.93
CA PRO A 152 -12.23 13.86 13.90
C PRO A 152 -11.65 13.59 15.29
N ASP A 153 -12.07 14.34 16.32
CA ASP A 153 -11.68 14.13 17.72
C ASP A 153 -12.20 12.82 18.33
N LYS A 154 -13.16 12.14 17.66
CA LYS A 154 -13.79 10.90 18.14
C LYS A 154 -13.31 9.70 17.33
N VAL A 155 -12.16 9.17 17.72
CA VAL A 155 -11.55 7.99 17.09
C VAL A 155 -11.77 6.74 17.94
N GLY A 156 -12.43 5.73 17.38
CA GLY A 156 -12.44 4.37 17.92
C GLY A 156 -11.20 3.59 17.48
N LYS A 157 -10.71 2.68 18.32
CA LYS A 157 -9.56 1.81 18.00
C LYS A 157 -9.99 0.34 17.90
N ILE A 158 -9.71 -0.28 16.77
CA ILE A 158 -9.90 -1.72 16.51
C ILE A 158 -8.50 -2.32 16.44
N SER A 159 -7.93 -2.69 17.59
CA SER A 159 -6.61 -3.33 17.62
C SER A 159 -6.76 -4.81 17.32
N PHE A 160 -5.84 -5.37 16.54
CA PHE A 160 -5.92 -6.77 16.12
C PHE A 160 -4.57 -7.48 16.11
N ARG A 161 -4.64 -8.81 16.07
CA ARG A 161 -3.50 -9.70 15.82
C ARG A 161 -3.92 -10.79 14.86
N TYR A 162 -2.98 -11.31 14.09
CA TYR A 162 -3.20 -12.49 13.26
C TYR A 162 -3.28 -13.76 14.13
N PRO A 163 -4.14 -14.72 13.78
CA PRO A 163 -4.28 -15.99 14.48
C PRO A 163 -3.06 -16.92 14.26
N ASP A 164 -2.38 -16.78 13.12
CA ASP A 164 -1.30 -17.66 12.64
C ASP A 164 0.10 -17.04 12.75
N GLN A 165 0.25 -15.82 13.28
CA GLN A 165 1.55 -15.21 13.54
C GLN A 165 2.09 -15.59 14.93
N SER A 166 2.91 -16.65 14.99
CA SER A 166 3.54 -17.12 16.23
C SER A 166 4.85 -16.38 16.59
N ALA A 167 5.51 -15.77 15.61
CA ALA A 167 6.83 -15.14 15.73
C ALA A 167 6.86 -13.71 15.16
N PHE A 168 7.71 -12.86 15.74
CA PHE A 168 7.76 -11.43 15.49
C PHE A 168 9.23 -10.94 15.49
N PRO A 169 9.91 -10.94 14.32
CA PRO A 169 9.43 -11.39 13.03
C PRO A 169 9.42 -12.93 12.90
N PRO A 170 8.61 -13.50 11.99
CA PRO A 170 8.73 -14.89 11.59
C PRO A 170 9.98 -15.11 10.69
N PRO A 171 10.33 -16.37 10.38
CA PRO A 171 11.28 -16.72 9.32
C PRO A 171 10.97 -15.96 8.02
N LYS A 172 11.98 -15.68 7.20
CA LYS A 172 11.83 -14.80 6.02
C LYS A 172 10.83 -15.35 5.02
N GLU A 173 10.85 -16.66 4.84
CA GLU A 173 9.95 -17.48 4.04
C GLU A 173 8.48 -17.47 4.50
N GLU A 174 8.20 -17.01 5.72
CA GLU A 174 6.87 -16.93 6.35
C GLU A 174 6.37 -15.48 6.53
N ARG A 175 7.12 -14.46 6.06
CA ARG A 175 6.77 -13.04 6.19
C ARG A 175 5.62 -12.63 5.27
N ASN A 176 4.40 -12.94 5.72
CA ASN A 176 3.16 -12.59 5.05
C ASN A 176 2.11 -12.17 6.11
N PHE A 177 2.47 -11.11 6.84
CA PHE A 177 1.75 -10.46 7.96
C PHE A 177 1.93 -8.92 7.92
N ASP A 178 2.12 -8.41 6.71
CA ASP A 178 2.22 -6.98 6.41
C ASP A 178 0.88 -6.51 5.85
N CYS A 179 0.22 -5.50 6.41
CA CYS A 179 -1.17 -5.17 6.06
C CYS A 179 -1.26 -3.82 5.36
N GLU A 180 -1.18 -3.84 4.03
CA GLU A 180 -1.12 -2.61 3.25
C GLU A 180 -2.40 -2.33 2.45
N ALA A 181 -3.40 -3.22 2.52
CA ALA A 181 -4.68 -3.01 1.87
C ALA A 181 -5.85 -3.47 2.74
N SER A 182 -6.95 -2.71 2.71
CA SER A 182 -8.16 -2.98 3.48
C SER A 182 -9.41 -2.49 2.75
N LEU A 183 -10.56 -3.13 3.02
CA LEU A 183 -11.89 -2.66 2.59
C LEU A 183 -12.91 -2.93 3.68
N TRP A 184 -14.04 -2.21 3.67
CA TRP A 184 -15.16 -2.49 4.57
C TRP A 184 -16.30 -3.15 3.79
N HIS A 185 -16.92 -4.18 4.39
CA HIS A 185 -18.14 -4.77 3.85
C HIS A 185 -18.97 -5.39 4.97
N ALA A 186 -20.27 -5.10 4.99
CA ALA A 186 -21.27 -5.74 5.87
C ALA A 186 -20.89 -5.79 7.38
N GLY A 187 -20.35 -4.71 7.92
CA GLY A 187 -19.97 -4.59 9.35
C GLY A 187 -18.64 -5.26 9.71
N LYS A 188 -17.83 -5.63 8.71
CA LYS A 188 -16.49 -6.18 8.86
C LYS A 188 -15.48 -5.33 8.07
N VAL A 189 -14.27 -5.20 8.62
CA VAL A 189 -13.10 -4.76 7.85
C VAL A 189 -12.37 -6.01 7.36
N TYR A 190 -12.07 -6.06 6.08
CA TYR A 190 -11.26 -7.08 5.42
C TYR A 190 -9.85 -6.53 5.22
N LEU A 191 -8.85 -7.38 5.45
CA LEU A 191 -7.44 -7.02 5.50
C LEU A 191 -6.66 -7.94 4.56
N PHE A 192 -5.87 -7.35 3.67
CA PHE A 192 -5.12 -8.05 2.63
C PHE A 192 -3.64 -7.83 2.86
N THR A 193 -2.88 -8.94 2.92
CA THR A 193 -1.45 -8.85 3.23
C THR A 193 -0.57 -8.65 2.01
N LYS A 194 0.53 -7.93 2.20
CA LYS A 194 1.67 -7.83 1.29
C LYS A 194 2.66 -8.95 1.60
N ASP A 195 2.90 -9.83 0.63
CA ASP A 195 3.74 -11.03 0.80
C ASP A 195 5.23 -10.71 0.67
N ARG A 196 5.77 -10.16 1.77
CA ARG A 196 7.20 -9.84 1.95
C ARG A 196 8.13 -11.06 1.93
N ALA A 197 7.58 -12.28 1.78
CA ALA A 197 8.33 -13.51 1.60
C ALA A 197 8.48 -13.88 0.11
N ASN A 198 7.37 -14.24 -0.54
CA ASN A 198 7.40 -14.85 -1.88
C ASN A 198 6.75 -14.00 -2.98
N GLN A 199 6.14 -12.86 -2.63
CA GLN A 199 5.45 -11.96 -3.58
C GLN A 199 4.49 -12.69 -4.54
N SER A 200 3.82 -13.73 -4.02
CA SER A 200 3.03 -14.68 -4.82
C SER A 200 1.64 -14.93 -4.26
N THR A 201 1.32 -14.35 -3.10
CA THR A 201 0.05 -14.53 -2.42
C THR A 201 -0.39 -13.31 -1.64
N SER A 202 -1.68 -13.22 -1.31
CA SER A 202 -2.18 -12.30 -0.28
C SER A 202 -3.11 -13.08 0.64
N LYS A 203 -2.86 -13.05 1.95
CA LYS A 203 -3.76 -13.63 2.94
C LYS A 203 -4.89 -12.63 3.18
N VAL A 204 -6.11 -13.13 3.26
CA VAL A 204 -7.30 -12.32 3.51
C VAL A 204 -7.80 -12.63 4.90
N TYR A 205 -7.73 -11.63 5.77
CA TYR A 205 -8.23 -11.68 7.12
C TYR A 205 -9.45 -10.77 7.28
N THR A 206 -10.19 -10.94 8.38
CA THR A 206 -11.24 -9.99 8.75
C THR A 206 -11.38 -9.77 10.25
N VAL A 207 -11.87 -8.59 10.63
CA VAL A 207 -12.23 -8.20 12.00
C VAL A 207 -13.59 -7.48 12.00
N PRO A 208 -14.35 -7.49 13.11
CA PRO A 208 -15.54 -6.65 13.26
C PRO A 208 -15.19 -5.16 13.17
N ASP A 209 -16.10 -4.34 12.63
CA ASP A 209 -15.91 -2.89 12.48
C ASP A 209 -16.10 -2.07 13.78
N GLN A 210 -16.05 -2.75 14.94
CA GLN A 210 -16.34 -2.20 16.26
C GLN A 210 -15.08 -2.09 17.13
N PRO A 211 -14.88 -0.97 17.85
CA PRO A 211 -13.72 -0.77 18.71
C PRO A 211 -13.53 -1.88 19.75
N GLY A 212 -12.28 -2.30 19.95
CA GLY A 212 -11.93 -3.42 20.83
C GLY A 212 -10.60 -4.05 20.44
N SER A 213 -10.27 -5.17 21.10
CA SER A 213 -9.08 -5.99 20.81
C SER A 213 -9.52 -7.33 20.24
N HIS A 214 -9.18 -7.61 18.99
CA HIS A 214 -9.67 -8.77 18.24
C HIS A 214 -8.53 -9.73 17.88
N THR A 215 -8.86 -11.01 17.68
CA THR A 215 -8.03 -11.91 16.88
C THR A 215 -8.68 -11.98 15.52
N ALA A 216 -7.93 -11.70 14.45
CA ALA A 216 -8.48 -11.71 13.10
C ALA A 216 -8.88 -13.13 12.66
N GLU A 217 -9.91 -13.22 11.83
CA GLU A 217 -10.34 -14.47 11.19
C GLU A 217 -9.61 -14.61 9.85
N LEU A 218 -8.82 -15.67 9.65
CA LEU A 218 -8.18 -15.97 8.35
C LEU A 218 -9.22 -16.64 7.44
N LEU A 219 -9.61 -15.97 6.35
CA LEU A 219 -10.64 -16.44 5.43
C LEU A 219 -10.06 -17.28 4.28
N THR A 220 -9.01 -16.77 3.62
CA THR A 220 -8.41 -17.41 2.44
C THR A 220 -6.99 -16.90 2.18
N LYS A 221 -6.31 -17.52 1.20
CA LYS A 221 -5.04 -17.07 0.63
C LYS A 221 -5.20 -16.96 -0.88
N LEU A 222 -5.24 -15.73 -1.40
CA LEU A 222 -5.33 -15.45 -2.83
C LEU A 222 -3.97 -15.66 -3.49
N SER A 223 -3.97 -16.22 -4.71
CA SER A 223 -2.78 -16.35 -5.55
C SER A 223 -2.57 -15.08 -6.37
N ILE A 224 -1.76 -14.16 -5.84
CA ILE A 224 -1.51 -12.83 -6.41
C ILE A 224 -0.02 -12.74 -6.79
N SER A 225 0.28 -12.63 -8.08
CA SER A 225 1.66 -12.56 -8.59
C SER A 225 2.28 -11.17 -8.41
N GLY A 226 2.35 -10.70 -7.17
CA GLY A 226 2.95 -9.43 -6.79
C GLY A 226 2.75 -9.12 -5.29
N GLU A 227 3.17 -7.92 -4.91
CA GLU A 227 2.88 -7.32 -3.60
C GLU A 227 1.57 -6.53 -3.69
N VAL A 228 0.60 -6.84 -2.81
CA VAL A 228 -0.68 -6.09 -2.73
C VAL A 228 -0.46 -4.77 -2.01
N THR A 229 -1.02 -3.69 -2.56
CA THR A 229 -0.88 -2.31 -2.09
C THR A 229 -2.21 -1.57 -1.89
N GLY A 230 -3.30 -2.06 -2.49
CA GLY A 230 -4.63 -1.47 -2.32
C GLY A 230 -5.72 -2.51 -2.51
N ALA A 231 -6.90 -2.26 -1.93
CA ALA A 231 -8.07 -3.10 -2.10
C ALA A 231 -9.34 -2.25 -2.05
N ASP A 232 -10.32 -2.56 -2.90
CA ASP A 232 -11.69 -2.05 -2.75
C ASP A 232 -12.71 -3.01 -3.41
N LEU A 233 -13.99 -2.84 -3.09
CA LEU A 233 -15.11 -3.66 -3.54
C LEU A 233 -16.15 -2.79 -4.26
N SER A 234 -16.64 -3.23 -5.42
CA SER A 234 -17.69 -2.50 -6.15
C SER A 234 -18.96 -2.34 -5.31
N PRO A 235 -19.75 -1.26 -5.52
CA PRO A 235 -21.00 -1.02 -4.78
C PRO A 235 -22.03 -2.17 -4.83
N ASP A 236 -22.03 -3.00 -5.88
CA ASP A 236 -22.85 -4.21 -5.97
C ASP A 236 -22.24 -5.46 -5.31
N GLY A 237 -21.03 -5.37 -4.77
CA GLY A 237 -20.31 -6.44 -4.08
C GLY A 237 -19.69 -7.50 -5.01
N ARG A 238 -19.65 -7.26 -6.32
CA ARG A 238 -19.31 -8.30 -7.32
C ARG A 238 -17.88 -8.25 -7.86
N HIS A 239 -17.22 -7.09 -7.78
CA HIS A 239 -15.88 -6.87 -8.29
C HIS A 239 -14.97 -6.48 -7.13
N LEU A 240 -14.07 -7.38 -6.72
CA LEU A 240 -12.98 -7.08 -5.81
C LEU A 240 -11.78 -6.64 -6.66
N ALA A 241 -11.34 -5.40 -6.47
CA ALA A 241 -10.12 -4.87 -7.07
C ALA A 241 -8.99 -4.93 -6.02
N LEU A 242 -7.87 -5.54 -6.38
CA LEU A 242 -6.62 -5.43 -5.63
C LEU A 242 -5.56 -4.76 -6.49
N LEU A 243 -4.84 -3.78 -5.94
CA LEU A 243 -3.66 -3.22 -6.59
C LEU A 243 -2.40 -3.97 -6.19
N GLY A 244 -1.46 -4.02 -7.11
CA GLY A 244 -0.03 -4.06 -6.84
C GLY A 244 0.66 -3.04 -7.75
N ARG A 245 1.99 -2.87 -7.64
CA ARG A 245 2.74 -1.89 -8.43
C ARG A 245 2.53 -2.06 -9.95
N GLU A 246 1.93 -1.05 -10.59
CA GLU A 246 1.53 -1.07 -12.01
C GLU A 246 0.63 -2.26 -12.42
N GLN A 247 -0.15 -2.81 -11.48
CA GLN A 247 -1.00 -3.97 -11.70
C GLN A 247 -2.35 -3.84 -10.97
N LEU A 248 -3.42 -4.19 -11.67
CA LEU A 248 -4.75 -4.42 -11.11
C LEU A 248 -5.06 -5.92 -11.19
N PHE A 249 -5.42 -6.52 -10.07
CA PHE A 249 -5.95 -7.87 -9.99
C PHE A 249 -7.45 -7.76 -9.75
N LEU A 250 -8.24 -8.09 -10.76
CA LEU A 250 -9.70 -8.08 -10.66
C LEU A 250 -10.21 -9.49 -10.37
N LEU A 251 -10.98 -9.64 -9.29
CA LEU A 251 -11.67 -10.88 -8.92
C LEU A 251 -13.18 -10.63 -9.05
N GLU A 252 -13.87 -11.49 -9.80
CA GLU A 252 -15.28 -11.31 -10.17
C GLU A 252 -16.16 -12.42 -9.56
N GLY A 253 -17.28 -12.05 -8.95
CA GLY A 253 -18.23 -12.96 -8.31
C GLY A 253 -19.69 -12.54 -8.43
N THR A 254 -20.55 -13.20 -7.65
CA THR A 254 -21.92 -12.75 -7.37
C THR A 254 -22.02 -11.95 -6.07
N ASP A 255 -20.99 -12.05 -5.23
CA ASP A 255 -20.79 -11.38 -3.95
C ASP A 255 -19.28 -11.43 -3.58
N LEU A 256 -18.87 -10.77 -2.49
CA LEU A 256 -17.48 -10.79 -2.02
C LEU A 256 -16.99 -12.22 -1.68
N SER A 257 -17.87 -13.08 -1.17
CA SER A 257 -17.53 -14.46 -0.77
C SER A 257 -17.10 -15.32 -1.97
N SER A 258 -17.82 -15.19 -3.09
CA SER A 258 -17.51 -15.84 -4.36
C SER A 258 -16.35 -15.14 -5.10
N ALA A 259 -16.23 -13.81 -5.03
CA ALA A 259 -15.08 -13.09 -5.57
C ALA A 259 -13.77 -13.52 -4.91
N LEU A 260 -13.75 -13.73 -3.58
CA LEU A 260 -12.59 -14.26 -2.84
C LEU A 260 -12.21 -15.72 -3.19
N GLN A 261 -13.02 -16.41 -3.99
CA GLN A 261 -12.75 -17.75 -4.53
C GLN A 261 -12.42 -17.73 -6.04
N ALA A 262 -12.54 -16.57 -6.70
CA ALA A 262 -12.30 -16.43 -8.12
C ALA A 262 -10.79 -16.39 -8.45
N THR A 263 -10.43 -16.86 -9.65
CA THR A 263 -9.07 -16.69 -10.19
C THR A 263 -8.84 -15.20 -10.54
N PRO A 264 -7.82 -14.52 -9.99
CA PRO A 264 -7.57 -13.12 -10.29
C PRO A 264 -7.20 -12.88 -11.76
N LYS A 265 -7.93 -11.98 -12.41
CA LYS A 265 -7.59 -11.44 -13.74
C LYS A 265 -6.57 -10.32 -13.55
N SER A 266 -5.30 -10.60 -13.85
CA SER A 266 -4.24 -9.59 -13.83
C SER A 266 -4.30 -8.69 -15.05
N ILE A 267 -4.31 -7.38 -14.81
CA ILE A 267 -4.40 -6.28 -15.76
C ILE A 267 -3.19 -5.38 -15.52
N SER A 268 -2.43 -5.08 -16.57
CA SER A 268 -1.28 -4.18 -16.44
C SER A 268 -1.72 -2.73 -16.46
N LEU A 269 -1.26 -1.95 -15.48
CA LEU A 269 -1.37 -0.50 -15.37
C LEU A 269 -0.02 0.18 -15.70
N LYS A 270 0.75 -0.41 -16.62
CA LYS A 270 2.12 0.03 -16.92
C LYS A 270 2.19 1.50 -17.31
N GLY A 271 3.10 2.24 -16.66
CA GLY A 271 3.24 3.69 -16.80
C GLY A 271 2.50 4.49 -15.71
N ALA A 272 1.75 3.83 -14.82
CA ALA A 272 1.17 4.48 -13.64
C ALA A 272 2.20 4.75 -12.53
N GLY A 273 3.30 4.00 -12.45
CA GLY A 273 4.23 4.08 -11.32
C GLY A 273 3.78 3.27 -10.11
N GLN A 274 4.04 3.76 -8.90
CA GLN A 274 3.77 3.04 -7.67
C GLN A 274 2.33 3.27 -7.21
N THR A 275 1.42 2.44 -7.71
CA THR A 275 -0.02 2.46 -7.44
C THR A 275 -0.35 1.86 -6.08
N GLU A 276 -0.93 2.66 -5.20
CA GLU A 276 -1.21 2.31 -3.80
C GLU A 276 -2.73 2.35 -3.52
N GLY A 277 -3.36 3.53 -3.54
CA GLY A 277 -4.80 3.67 -3.29
C GLY A 277 -5.68 3.28 -4.48
N VAL A 278 -6.82 2.63 -4.18
CA VAL A 278 -7.88 2.31 -5.14
C VAL A 278 -9.25 2.56 -4.51
N LEU A 279 -10.21 3.02 -5.32
CA LEU A 279 -11.61 3.25 -4.89
C LEU A 279 -12.57 3.09 -6.08
N PHE A 280 -13.65 2.32 -5.93
CA PHE A 280 -14.73 2.25 -6.90
C PHE A 280 -15.61 3.52 -6.84
N LEU A 281 -15.71 4.22 -7.97
CA LEU A 281 -16.62 5.35 -8.17
C LEU A 281 -18.04 4.89 -8.54
N ASP A 282 -18.12 3.75 -9.23
CA ASP A 282 -19.32 3.00 -9.62
C ASP A 282 -18.90 1.54 -9.91
N ASN A 283 -19.83 0.65 -10.31
CA ASN A 283 -19.52 -0.77 -10.53
C ASN A 283 -18.52 -1.06 -11.67
N GLY A 284 -18.19 -0.09 -12.52
CA GLY A 284 -17.30 -0.24 -13.67
C GLY A 284 -16.14 0.75 -13.73
N THR A 285 -16.01 1.64 -12.74
CA THR A 285 -15.02 2.72 -12.74
C THR A 285 -14.25 2.78 -11.42
N LEU A 286 -12.93 2.70 -11.50
CA LEU A 286 -12.00 2.91 -10.39
C LEU A 286 -11.35 4.29 -10.46
N LEU A 287 -11.15 4.92 -9.31
CA LEU A 287 -10.10 5.91 -9.07
C LEU A 287 -8.89 5.19 -8.48
N ILE A 288 -7.69 5.53 -8.92
CA ILE A 288 -6.42 4.96 -8.48
C ILE A 288 -5.47 6.11 -8.16
N SER A 289 -4.79 6.05 -7.01
CA SER A 289 -3.70 6.95 -6.65
C SER A 289 -2.36 6.26 -6.69
N THR A 290 -1.30 7.06 -6.75
CA THR A 290 0.08 6.60 -6.56
C THR A 290 0.69 7.23 -5.32
N GLU A 291 1.73 6.60 -4.80
CA GLU A 291 2.64 7.15 -3.79
C GLU A 291 3.09 8.57 -4.20
N GLN A 292 3.50 8.77 -5.46
CA GLN A 292 3.90 10.09 -5.98
C GLN A 292 2.72 11.09 -6.17
N GLY A 293 1.49 10.70 -5.83
CA GLY A 293 0.30 11.55 -5.89
C GLY A 293 -0.32 11.71 -7.28
N ALA A 294 0.04 10.89 -8.28
CA ALA A 294 -0.67 10.88 -9.55
C ALA A 294 -2.04 10.20 -9.38
N LEU A 295 -3.08 10.76 -10.03
CA LEU A 295 -4.44 10.22 -10.00
C LEU A 295 -4.84 9.72 -11.38
N TYR A 296 -5.42 8.51 -11.41
CA TYR A 296 -5.90 7.86 -12.61
C TYR A 296 -7.33 7.35 -12.43
N ARG A 297 -8.09 7.34 -13.52
CA ARG A 297 -9.36 6.63 -13.61
C ARG A 297 -9.18 5.39 -14.49
N TYR A 298 -9.64 4.23 -14.05
CA TYR A 298 -9.63 2.98 -14.82
C TYR A 298 -11.06 2.50 -15.06
N LYS A 299 -11.38 2.05 -16.28
CA LYS A 299 -12.69 1.49 -16.66
C LYS A 299 -12.58 -0.01 -16.93
N LEU A 300 -13.47 -0.81 -16.33
CA LEU A 300 -13.48 -2.28 -16.42
C LEU A 300 -13.85 -2.80 -17.82
#